data_AF-A0A402BHR1-F1
#
_entry.id   AF-A0A402BHR1-F1
#
_cell.length_a   1.000
_cell.length_b   1.000
_cell.length_c   1.000
_cell.angle_alpha   90.00
_cell.angle_beta   90.00
_cell.angle_gamma   90.00
#
_symmetry.space_group_name_H-M   'P 1'
#
loop_
_entity.id
_entity.type
_entity.pdbx_description
1 polymer ?
#
loop_
_entity_poly.entity_id
_entity_poly.type
_entity_poly.pdbx_seq_one_letter_code
_entity_poly.pdbx_strand_id
1 'polypeptide(L)'
;MLKKDRSIWRMRLETLAAIACFSYLVINTYLLKQKDFVVGGIIYLVLAAYYIWLFSVREMYWQRLFQLRLDAAVHREQYLAHEQPTPSVTALSLPIKITLRPGKRLWILLAVLCGLPLLILTILAIFFSISGQLANVLSSFRWIGIILLVLVLYFLSDASNEFCPTISVNEQGMAVHYLLRRTFLPWSDARLFAYYDTYTNPLAKQRFRVYELSGEHAFIHWSWRMFFSYWWEVRVNGQGIASDKRAEFVEHFSQVVMGYTHLSLCELVVPTQKKHAWSMIC
;
A
#
# COMPACT_ATOMS: atom_id res chain seq x y z
N MET A 1 8.15 11.21 22.52
CA MET A 1 7.16 11.70 21.51
C MET A 1 7.12 10.71 20.35
N LEU A 2 5.96 10.34 19.77
CA LEU A 2 5.93 9.35 18.66
C LEU A 2 6.56 9.92 17.38
N LYS A 3 7.29 9.08 16.65
CA LYS A 3 7.91 9.46 15.37
C LYS A 3 6.86 9.84 14.33
N LYS A 4 7.03 11.01 13.71
CA LYS A 4 6.21 11.41 12.55
C LYS A 4 6.43 10.46 11.38
N ASP A 5 5.32 10.00 10.79
CA ASP A 5 5.36 9.11 9.65
C ASP A 5 5.93 9.84 8.41
N ARG A 6 7.00 9.26 7.84
CA ARG A 6 7.61 9.77 6.60
C ARG A 6 6.79 9.42 5.36
N SER A 7 5.79 8.54 5.47
CA SER A 7 4.88 8.16 4.38
C SER A 7 4.21 9.39 3.76
N ILE A 8 3.84 10.40 4.56
CA ILE A 8 3.20 11.64 4.11
C ILE A 8 4.07 12.41 3.10
N TRP A 9 5.38 12.51 3.38
CA TRP A 9 6.31 13.19 2.46
C TRP A 9 6.44 12.46 1.13
N ARG A 10 6.54 11.14 1.17
CA ARG A 10 6.59 10.31 -0.04
C ARG A 10 5.31 10.44 -0.85
N MET A 11 4.17 10.36 -0.18
CA MET A 11 2.84 10.57 -0.75
C MET A 11 2.76 11.91 -1.50
N ARG A 12 3.26 13.00 -0.91
CA ARG A 12 3.30 14.31 -1.57
C ARG A 12 4.21 14.31 -2.80
N LEU A 13 5.37 13.66 -2.73
CA LEU A 13 6.29 13.52 -3.86
C LEU A 13 5.66 12.73 -5.02
N GLU A 14 4.97 11.63 -4.73
CA GLU A 14 4.23 10.84 -5.72
C GLU A 14 3.15 11.68 -6.42
N THR A 15 2.46 12.54 -5.67
CA THR A 15 1.46 13.46 -6.22
C THR A 15 2.05 14.52 -7.11
N LEU A 16 3.17 15.12 -6.72
CA LEU A 16 3.89 16.08 -7.56
C LEU A 16 4.38 15.43 -8.86
N ALA A 17 4.89 14.19 -8.79
CA ALA A 17 5.30 13.44 -9.96
C ALA A 17 4.12 13.13 -10.90
N ALA A 18 2.95 12.74 -10.35
CA ALA A 18 1.74 12.52 -11.13
C ALA A 18 1.25 13.82 -11.82
N ILE A 19 1.21 14.94 -11.09
CA ILE A 19 0.84 16.25 -11.64
C ILE A 19 1.79 16.66 -12.77
N ALA A 20 3.11 16.48 -12.57
CA ALA A 20 4.11 16.78 -13.60
C ALA A 20 3.91 15.90 -14.85
N CYS A 21 3.60 14.61 -14.66
CA CYS A 21 3.32 13.67 -15.75
C CYS A 21 2.07 14.09 -16.55
N PHE A 22 0.95 14.39 -15.87
CA PHE A 22 -0.27 14.86 -16.55
C PHE A 22 -0.05 16.20 -17.26
N SER A 23 0.69 17.11 -16.64
CA SER A 23 1.03 18.41 -17.25
C SER A 23 1.86 18.22 -18.53
N TYR A 24 2.85 17.32 -18.50
CA TYR A 24 3.63 16.96 -19.67
C TYR A 24 2.76 16.38 -20.80
N LEU A 25 1.81 15.49 -20.47
CA LEU A 25 0.90 14.91 -21.47
C LEU A 25 0.01 15.97 -22.11
N VAL A 26 -0.52 16.92 -21.34
CA VAL A 26 -1.32 18.04 -21.86
C VAL A 26 -0.47 18.91 -22.79
N ILE A 27 0.73 19.32 -22.34
CA ILE A 27 1.64 20.16 -23.14
C ILE A 27 2.04 19.46 -24.43
N ASN A 28 2.37 18.16 -24.37
CA ASN A 28 2.77 17.39 -25.53
C ASN A 28 1.61 17.28 -26.54
N THR A 29 0.38 17.03 -26.07
CA THR A 29 -0.82 16.97 -26.91
C THR A 29 -1.08 18.33 -27.58
N TYR A 30 -0.87 19.44 -26.86
CA TYR A 30 -0.99 20.80 -27.39
C TYR A 30 0.04 21.08 -28.49
N LEU A 31 1.31 20.81 -28.21
CA LEU A 31 2.42 21.06 -29.14
C LEU A 31 2.30 20.27 -30.44
N LEU A 32 1.72 19.06 -30.39
CA LEU A 32 1.50 18.22 -31.56
C LEU A 32 0.30 18.66 -32.43
N LYS A 33 -0.40 19.75 -32.09
CA LYS A 33 -1.55 20.31 -32.83
C LYS A 33 -2.60 19.25 -33.24
N GLN A 34 -2.83 18.26 -32.39
CA GLN A 34 -3.83 17.24 -32.70
C GLN A 34 -5.23 17.85 -32.70
N LYS A 35 -6.03 17.50 -33.71
CA LYS A 35 -7.43 17.97 -33.82
C LYS A 35 -8.27 17.58 -32.59
N ASP A 36 -7.90 16.50 -31.92
CA ASP A 36 -8.56 16.00 -30.70
C ASP A 36 -7.97 16.58 -29.40
N PHE A 37 -7.16 17.64 -29.49
CA PHE A 37 -6.49 18.25 -28.33
C PHE A 37 -7.46 18.59 -27.21
N VAL A 38 -8.62 19.17 -27.55
CA VAL A 38 -9.61 19.62 -26.56
C VAL A 38 -10.11 18.43 -25.73
N VAL A 39 -10.49 17.33 -26.40
CA VAL A 39 -11.04 16.15 -25.72
C VAL A 39 -9.96 15.47 -24.88
N GLY A 40 -8.77 15.22 -25.45
CA GLY A 40 -7.66 14.60 -24.74
C GLY A 40 -7.18 15.44 -23.55
N GLY A 41 -7.05 16.76 -23.75
CA GLY A 41 -6.67 17.71 -22.70
C GLY A 41 -7.66 17.72 -21.53
N ILE A 42 -8.96 17.77 -21.82
CA ILE A 42 -10.01 17.70 -20.78
C ILE A 42 -9.91 16.39 -19.99
N ILE A 43 -9.73 15.24 -20.66
CA ILE A 43 -9.59 13.94 -19.99
C ILE A 43 -8.38 13.95 -19.04
N TYR A 44 -7.22 14.46 -19.49
CA TYR A 44 -6.03 14.54 -18.63
C TYR A 44 -6.23 15.46 -17.42
N LEU A 45 -6.91 16.59 -17.60
CA LEU A 45 -7.22 17.50 -16.49
C LEU A 45 -8.17 16.86 -15.48
N VAL A 46 -9.19 16.13 -15.95
CA VAL A 46 -10.11 15.38 -15.07
C VAL A 46 -9.38 14.29 -14.29
N LEU A 47 -8.48 13.54 -14.95
CA LEU A 47 -7.65 12.52 -14.28
C LEU A 47 -6.70 13.13 -13.24
N ALA A 48 -6.07 14.26 -13.56
CA ALA A 48 -5.21 14.99 -12.63
C ALA A 48 -6.00 15.49 -11.41
N ALA A 49 -7.16 16.12 -11.63
CA ALA A 49 -8.04 16.59 -10.57
C ALA A 49 -8.52 15.44 -9.67
N TYR A 50 -8.92 14.31 -10.27
CA TYR A 50 -9.30 13.10 -9.53
C TYR A 50 -8.15 12.55 -8.68
N TYR A 51 -6.93 12.51 -9.23
CA TYR A 51 -5.74 12.06 -8.50
C TYR A 51 -5.42 12.97 -7.30
N ILE A 52 -5.49 14.29 -7.49
CA ILE A 52 -5.30 15.28 -6.40
C ILE A 52 -6.37 15.10 -5.32
N TRP A 53 -7.63 14.89 -5.71
CA TRP A 53 -8.71 14.63 -4.77
C TRP A 53 -8.48 13.36 -3.95
N LEU A 54 -8.18 12.23 -4.61
CA LEU A 54 -7.85 10.96 -3.95
C LEU A 54 -6.70 11.15 -2.95
N PHE A 55 -5.68 11.88 -3.36
CA PHE A 55 -4.52 12.16 -2.54
C PHE A 55 -4.88 12.94 -1.27
N SER A 56 -5.66 14.00 -1.44
CA SER A 56 -6.09 14.87 -0.34
C SER A 56 -6.90 14.08 0.69
N VAL A 57 -7.80 13.19 0.24
CA VAL A 57 -8.56 12.29 1.10
C VAL A 57 -7.63 11.35 1.87
N ARG A 58 -6.63 10.77 1.20
CA ARG A 58 -5.63 9.89 1.83
C ARG A 58 -4.79 10.63 2.86
N GLU A 59 -4.32 11.83 2.55
CA GLU A 59 -3.55 12.64 3.50
C GLU A 59 -4.37 12.99 4.75
N MET A 60 -5.62 13.42 4.59
CA MET A 60 -6.52 13.68 5.72
C MET A 60 -6.70 12.44 6.60
N TYR A 61 -6.88 11.26 5.99
CA TYR A 61 -6.98 10.00 6.72
C TYR A 61 -5.73 9.74 7.58
N TRP A 62 -4.53 9.87 7.00
CA TRP A 62 -3.27 9.64 7.72
C TRP A 62 -3.00 10.68 8.81
N GLN A 63 -3.39 11.94 8.59
CA GLN A 63 -3.30 12.97 9.62
C GLN A 63 -4.20 12.63 10.82
N ARG A 64 -5.45 12.20 10.58
CA ARG A 64 -6.36 11.77 11.65
C ARG A 64 -5.83 10.56 12.41
N LEU A 65 -5.36 9.54 11.69
CA LEU A 65 -4.75 8.37 12.30
C LEU A 65 -3.53 8.75 13.15
N PHE A 66 -2.70 9.69 12.68
CA PHE A 66 -1.57 10.19 13.46
C PHE A 66 -2.01 10.87 14.77
N GLN A 67 -3.07 11.69 14.75
CA GLN A 67 -3.63 12.27 15.97
C GLN A 67 -4.15 11.19 16.93
N LEU A 68 -4.87 10.19 16.42
CA LEU A 68 -5.35 9.07 17.22
C LEU A 68 -4.21 8.26 17.85
N ARG A 69 -3.08 8.10 17.16
CA ARG A 69 -1.88 7.45 17.74
C ARG A 69 -1.31 8.25 18.90
N LEU A 70 -1.24 9.57 18.76
CA LEU A 70 -0.75 10.44 19.83
C LEU A 70 -1.68 10.37 21.05
N ASP A 71 -2.99 10.39 20.80
CA ASP A 71 -4.00 10.31 21.85
C ASP A 71 -3.97 8.94 22.55
N ALA A 72 -3.96 7.85 21.79
CA ALA A 72 -3.88 6.48 22.32
C ALA A 72 -2.57 6.19 23.06
N ALA A 73 -1.48 6.89 22.73
CA ALA A 73 -0.23 6.78 23.47
C ALA A 73 -0.31 7.41 24.88
N VAL A 74 -1.22 8.37 25.09
CA VAL A 74 -1.46 9.03 26.38
C VAL A 74 -2.61 8.37 27.13
N HIS A 75 -3.74 8.15 26.46
CA HIS A 75 -5.00 7.65 27.04
C HIS A 75 -5.30 6.20 26.65
N ARG A 76 -4.33 5.30 26.81
CA ARG A 76 -4.39 3.91 26.31
C ARG A 76 -5.69 3.17 26.64
N GLU A 77 -6.22 3.35 27.85
CA GLU A 77 -7.42 2.66 28.34
C GLU A 77 -8.67 2.94 27.48
N GLN A 78 -8.76 4.12 26.87
CA GLN A 78 -9.89 4.51 26.01
C GLN A 78 -9.87 3.83 24.64
N TYR A 79 -8.71 3.29 24.26
CA TYR A 79 -8.46 2.70 22.95
C TYR A 79 -8.27 1.19 23.03
N LEU A 80 -8.54 0.52 24.16
CA LEU A 80 -8.37 -0.92 24.25
C LEU A 80 -9.24 -1.64 23.23
N ALA A 81 -8.62 -2.56 22.48
CA ALA A 81 -9.36 -3.44 21.60
C ALA A 81 -10.32 -4.33 22.40
N HIS A 82 -11.48 -4.61 21.79
CA HIS A 82 -12.50 -5.49 22.38
C HIS A 82 -11.94 -6.89 22.69
N GLU A 83 -11.10 -7.42 21.78
CA GLU A 83 -10.41 -8.69 21.94
C GLU A 83 -8.93 -8.45 22.25
N GLN A 84 -8.48 -8.96 23.40
CA GLN A 84 -7.07 -8.93 23.80
C GLN A 84 -6.46 -10.33 23.64
N PRO A 85 -5.41 -10.51 22.84
CA PRO A 85 -4.71 -11.79 22.80
C PRO A 85 -4.06 -12.08 24.16
N THR A 86 -4.05 -13.36 24.55
CA THR A 86 -3.34 -13.79 25.76
C THR A 86 -1.82 -13.68 25.55
N PRO A 87 -1.10 -12.84 26.31
CA PRO A 87 0.32 -12.63 26.10
C PRO A 87 1.10 -13.93 26.31
N SER A 88 1.93 -14.30 25.34
CA SER A 88 2.70 -15.54 25.39
C SER A 88 3.99 -15.40 24.59
N VAL A 89 5.11 -15.39 25.29
CA VAL A 89 6.46 -15.35 24.69
C VAL A 89 6.80 -16.67 23.99
N THR A 90 6.20 -17.77 24.42
CA THR A 90 6.44 -19.11 23.89
C THR A 90 5.50 -19.49 22.75
N ALA A 91 4.57 -18.62 22.34
CA ALA A 91 3.63 -18.90 21.25
C ALA A 91 4.33 -19.08 19.89
N LEU A 92 5.51 -18.46 19.69
CA LEU A 92 6.40 -18.74 18.56
C LEU A 92 7.83 -18.88 19.05
N SER A 93 8.56 -19.86 18.50
CA SER A 93 9.99 -20.02 18.75
C SER A 93 10.78 -18.88 18.11
N LEU A 94 11.46 -18.07 18.91
CA LEU A 94 12.40 -17.06 18.41
C LEU A 94 13.81 -17.65 18.20
N PRO A 95 14.61 -17.10 17.27
CA PRO A 95 14.30 -16.00 16.35
C PRO A 95 13.36 -16.43 15.22
N ILE A 96 12.49 -15.51 14.80
CA ILE A 96 11.59 -15.74 13.66
C ILE A 96 11.86 -14.74 12.55
N LYS A 97 11.92 -15.23 11.31
CA LYS A 97 12.12 -14.44 10.11
C LYS A 97 10.98 -14.70 9.13
N ILE A 98 10.08 -13.74 9.01
CA ILE A 98 8.99 -13.71 8.04
C ILE A 98 9.50 -13.03 6.79
N THR A 99 9.40 -13.68 5.64
CA THR A 99 9.77 -13.10 4.34
C THR A 99 8.60 -13.16 3.38
N LEU A 100 8.38 -12.08 2.64
CA LEU A 100 7.40 -12.04 1.56
C LEU A 100 8.13 -12.18 0.24
N ARG A 101 7.73 -13.15 -0.58
CA ARG A 101 8.27 -13.37 -1.92
C ARG A 101 7.17 -13.22 -2.97
N PRO A 102 7.48 -12.65 -4.14
CA PRO A 102 6.58 -12.71 -5.30
C PRO A 102 6.14 -14.16 -5.56
N GLY A 103 4.85 -14.43 -5.47
CA GLY A 103 4.29 -15.74 -5.80
C GLY A 103 4.32 -15.97 -7.32
N LYS A 104 4.27 -17.24 -7.74
CA LYS A 104 4.24 -17.61 -9.17
C LYS A 104 3.12 -16.90 -9.94
N ARG A 105 1.96 -16.69 -9.31
CA ARG A 105 0.80 -16.00 -9.91
C ARG A 105 1.10 -14.54 -10.26
N LEU A 106 1.88 -13.84 -9.45
CA LEU A 106 2.27 -12.46 -9.73
C LEU A 106 3.15 -12.39 -10.98
N TRP A 107 4.12 -13.31 -11.11
CA TRP A 107 4.96 -13.40 -12.31
C TRP A 107 4.15 -13.73 -13.56
N ILE A 108 3.20 -14.66 -13.47
CA ILE A 108 2.30 -14.97 -14.58
C ILE A 108 1.45 -13.74 -14.96
N LEU A 109 0.87 -13.05 -13.97
CA LEU A 109 0.10 -11.84 -14.22
C LEU A 109 0.95 -10.78 -14.94
N LEU A 110 2.16 -10.50 -14.44
CA LEU A 110 3.06 -9.52 -15.05
C LEU A 110 3.47 -9.94 -16.47
N ALA A 111 3.74 -11.23 -16.69
CA ALA A 111 4.05 -11.75 -18.01
C ALA A 111 2.89 -11.59 -19.00
N VAL A 112 1.65 -11.83 -18.57
CA VAL A 112 0.46 -11.63 -19.41
C VAL A 112 0.19 -10.15 -19.65
N LEU A 113 0.24 -9.33 -18.59
CA LEU A 113 -0.12 -7.91 -18.63
C LEU A 113 0.90 -7.07 -19.40
N CYS A 114 2.18 -7.46 -19.41
CA CYS A 114 3.20 -6.81 -20.23
C CYS A 114 3.39 -7.49 -21.59
N GLY A 115 3.35 -8.82 -21.63
CA GLY A 115 3.64 -9.60 -22.84
C GLY A 115 2.53 -9.58 -23.86
N LEU A 116 1.26 -9.71 -23.45
CA LEU A 116 0.12 -9.74 -24.38
C LEU A 116 -0.05 -8.40 -25.13
N PRO A 117 -0.01 -7.23 -24.48
CA PRO A 117 -0.09 -5.96 -25.21
C PRO A 117 1.09 -5.77 -26.17
N LEU A 118 2.29 -6.18 -25.77
CA LEU A 118 3.49 -6.07 -26.61
C LEU A 118 3.40 -6.98 -27.84
N LEU A 119 2.85 -8.18 -27.68
CA LEU A 119 2.56 -9.09 -28.79
C LEU A 119 1.52 -8.51 -29.75
N ILE A 120 0.39 -8.01 -29.23
CA ILE A 120 -0.67 -7.38 -30.04
C ILE A 120 -0.10 -6.17 -30.80
N LEU A 121 0.67 -5.32 -30.13
CA LEU A 121 1.34 -4.18 -30.74
C LEU A 121 2.26 -4.60 -31.88
N THR A 122 3.02 -5.66 -31.71
CA THR A 122 3.94 -6.17 -32.72
C THR A 122 3.17 -6.65 -33.96
N ILE A 123 2.08 -7.40 -33.76
CA ILE A 123 1.23 -7.90 -34.86
C ILE A 123 0.59 -6.71 -35.60
N LEU A 124 0.04 -5.74 -34.88
CA LEU A 124 -0.54 -4.54 -35.49
C LEU A 124 0.50 -3.73 -36.25
N ALA A 125 1.70 -3.56 -35.68
CA ALA A 125 2.79 -2.84 -36.34
C ALA A 125 3.18 -3.50 -37.67
N ILE A 126 3.31 -4.83 -37.70
CA ILE A 126 3.59 -5.58 -38.94
C ILE A 126 2.46 -5.39 -39.96
N PHE A 127 1.21 -5.60 -39.55
CA PHE A 127 0.04 -5.49 -40.43
C PHE A 127 -0.09 -4.10 -41.08
N PHE A 128 0.04 -3.04 -40.29
CA PHE A 128 -0.08 -1.67 -40.78
C PHE A 128 1.18 -1.20 -41.52
N SER A 129 2.38 -1.73 -41.21
CA SER A 129 3.59 -1.47 -41.98
C SER A 129 3.45 -2.00 -43.41
N ILE A 130 2.88 -3.20 -43.57
CA ILE A 130 2.58 -3.77 -44.90
C ILE A 130 1.55 -2.91 -45.64
N SER A 131 0.58 -2.35 -44.92
CA SER A 131 -0.48 -1.52 -45.49
C SER A 131 -0.08 -0.06 -45.75
N GLY A 132 1.17 0.33 -45.48
CA GLY A 132 1.65 1.71 -45.64
C GLY A 132 1.08 2.73 -44.65
N GLN A 133 0.44 2.28 -43.56
CA GLN A 133 -0.26 3.14 -42.58
C GLN A 133 0.55 3.36 -41.29
N LEU A 134 1.85 3.61 -41.42
CA LEU A 134 2.79 3.70 -40.30
C LEU A 134 2.43 4.80 -39.27
N ALA A 135 1.77 5.88 -39.70
CA ALA A 135 1.30 6.95 -38.81
C ALA A 135 0.25 6.47 -37.80
N ASN A 136 -0.66 5.57 -38.21
CA ASN A 136 -1.69 5.01 -37.34
C ASN A 136 -1.10 4.09 -36.26
N VAL A 137 -0.01 3.40 -36.61
CA VAL A 137 0.76 2.54 -35.70
C VAL A 137 1.38 3.36 -34.59
N LEU A 138 2.11 4.43 -34.93
CA LEU A 138 2.76 5.31 -33.95
C LEU A 138 1.74 5.94 -32.99
N SER A 139 0.57 6.34 -33.50
CA SER A 139 -0.52 6.84 -32.66
C SER A 139 -1.02 5.78 -31.66
N SER A 140 -1.19 4.54 -32.11
CA SER A 140 -1.63 3.41 -31.26
C SER A 140 -0.60 3.04 -30.18
N PHE A 141 0.69 3.02 -30.54
CA PHE A 141 1.78 2.80 -29.59
C PHE A 141 1.80 3.84 -28.48
N ARG A 142 1.50 5.11 -28.80
CA ARG A 142 1.45 6.18 -27.80
C ARG A 142 0.38 5.91 -26.74
N TRP A 143 -0.84 5.55 -27.16
CA TRP A 143 -1.93 5.27 -26.21
C TRP A 143 -1.65 4.05 -25.36
N ILE A 144 -1.14 2.96 -25.95
CA ILE A 144 -0.79 1.77 -25.19
C ILE A 144 0.37 2.03 -24.24
N GLY A 145 1.36 2.82 -24.66
CA GLY A 145 2.45 3.28 -23.80
C GLY A 145 1.96 4.09 -22.61
N ILE A 146 0.97 4.97 -22.80
CA ILE A 146 0.32 5.71 -21.71
C ILE A 146 -0.42 4.75 -20.77
N ILE A 147 -1.20 3.80 -21.29
CA ILE A 147 -1.92 2.81 -20.48
C ILE A 147 -0.94 1.97 -19.66
N LEU A 148 0.14 1.48 -20.28
CA LEU A 148 1.19 0.71 -19.60
C LEU A 148 1.89 1.56 -18.54
N LEU A 149 2.21 2.83 -18.84
CA LEU A 149 2.80 3.75 -17.87
C LEU A 149 1.87 3.96 -16.67
N VAL A 150 0.57 4.20 -16.90
CA VAL A 150 -0.42 4.34 -15.84
C VAL A 150 -0.53 3.06 -15.01
N LEU A 151 -0.54 1.89 -15.64
CA LEU A 151 -0.54 0.61 -14.94
C LEU A 151 0.72 0.40 -14.11
N VAL A 152 1.90 0.70 -14.66
CA VAL A 152 3.18 0.61 -13.94
C VAL A 152 3.19 1.58 -12.76
N LEU A 153 2.77 2.84 -12.95
CA LEU A 153 2.67 3.82 -11.88
C LEU A 153 1.67 3.38 -10.80
N TYR A 154 0.54 2.81 -11.20
CA TYR A 154 -0.44 2.23 -10.28
C TYR A 154 0.18 1.11 -9.44
N PHE A 155 0.83 0.13 -10.07
CA PHE A 155 1.50 -0.98 -9.38
C PHE A 155 2.65 -0.49 -8.49
N LEU A 156 3.45 0.48 -8.93
CA LEU A 156 4.50 1.08 -8.11
C LEU A 156 3.92 1.84 -6.92
N SER A 157 2.78 2.53 -7.08
CA SER A 157 2.11 3.24 -5.99
C SER A 157 1.53 2.29 -4.93
N ASP A 158 0.97 1.14 -5.31
CA ASP A 158 0.50 0.11 -4.36
C ASP A 158 1.70 -0.62 -3.72
N ALA A 159 2.66 -1.06 -4.54
CA ALA A 159 3.85 -1.78 -4.09
C ALA A 159 4.70 -0.97 -3.11
N SER A 160 4.80 0.35 -3.32
CA SER A 160 5.62 1.25 -2.52
C SER A 160 5.30 1.28 -1.03
N ASN A 161 4.04 1.01 -0.66
CA ASN A 161 3.53 1.20 0.70
C ASN A 161 3.48 -0.10 1.51
N GLU A 162 3.50 -1.27 0.85
CA GLU A 162 3.34 -2.56 1.50
C GLU A 162 4.48 -3.56 1.23
N PHE A 163 5.52 -3.18 0.47
CA PHE A 163 6.68 -4.07 0.24
C PHE A 163 7.57 -4.17 1.49
N CYS A 164 7.14 -5.01 2.42
CA CYS A 164 7.93 -5.50 3.54
C CYS A 164 8.53 -6.87 3.18
N PRO A 165 9.65 -6.96 2.43
CA PRO A 165 10.22 -8.23 2.05
C PRO A 165 10.66 -9.06 3.26
N THR A 166 10.97 -8.47 4.42
CA THR A 166 11.40 -9.24 5.59
C THR A 166 11.06 -8.58 6.92
N ILE A 167 10.39 -9.31 7.80
CA ILE A 167 10.24 -9.02 9.23
C ILE A 167 11.09 -10.05 9.99
N SER A 168 12.02 -9.59 10.81
CA SER A 168 12.78 -10.44 11.73
C SER A 168 12.45 -10.04 13.16
N VAL A 169 12.08 -11.01 13.98
CA VAL A 169 11.76 -10.83 15.39
C VAL A 169 12.70 -11.69 16.22
N ASN A 170 13.30 -11.08 17.22
CA ASN A 170 14.22 -11.73 18.15
C ASN A 170 13.95 -11.22 19.58
N GLU A 171 14.74 -11.70 20.54
CA GLU A 171 14.58 -11.34 21.95
C GLU A 171 14.84 -9.86 22.23
N GLN A 172 15.58 -9.16 21.37
CA GLN A 172 15.91 -7.75 21.55
C GLN A 172 14.86 -6.81 20.96
N GLY A 173 14.20 -7.21 19.88
CA GLY A 173 13.24 -6.35 19.18
C GLY A 173 12.68 -6.93 17.89
N MET A 174 12.06 -6.02 17.14
CA MET A 174 11.52 -6.29 15.82
C MET A 174 12.28 -5.46 14.79
N ALA A 175 12.81 -6.11 13.75
CA ALA A 175 13.39 -5.43 12.61
C ALA A 175 12.54 -5.68 11.38
N VAL A 176 12.32 -4.63 10.60
CA VAL A 176 11.70 -4.72 9.29
C VAL A 176 12.63 -4.16 8.24
N HIS A 177 12.78 -4.93 7.16
CA HIS A 177 13.48 -4.53 5.97
C HIS A 177 12.44 -4.27 4.87
N TYR A 178 12.28 -3.01 4.51
CA TYR A 178 11.64 -2.53 3.28
C TYR A 178 12.68 -2.37 2.18
N LEU A 179 12.25 -2.34 0.93
CA LEU A 179 13.11 -2.34 -0.27
C LEU A 179 14.33 -1.39 -0.20
N LEU A 180 14.18 -0.22 0.43
CA LEU A 180 15.24 0.79 0.60
C LEU A 180 15.45 1.20 2.06
N ARG A 181 14.81 0.53 3.03
CA ARG A 181 14.79 1.00 4.41
C ARG A 181 14.81 -0.15 5.39
N ARG A 182 15.79 -0.16 6.28
CA ARG A 182 15.80 -1.00 7.47
C ARG A 182 15.33 -0.18 8.66
N THR A 183 14.35 -0.68 9.40
CA THR A 183 13.89 -0.10 10.66
C THR A 183 13.99 -1.18 11.73
N PHE A 184 14.59 -0.86 12.85
CA PHE A 184 14.64 -1.72 14.03
C PHE A 184 13.95 -0.99 15.18
N LEU A 185 13.12 -1.71 15.93
CA LEU A 185 12.42 -1.24 17.10
C LEU A 185 12.71 -2.20 18.26
N PRO A 186 13.54 -1.79 19.24
CA PRO A 186 13.74 -2.55 20.47
C PRO A 186 12.42 -2.70 21.23
N TRP A 187 12.23 -3.81 21.94
CA TRP A 187 11.02 -3.99 22.76
C TRP A 187 10.89 -2.93 23.85
N SER A 188 12.01 -2.54 24.46
CA SER A 188 12.10 -1.47 25.47
C SER A 188 11.64 -0.10 24.97
N ASP A 189 11.70 0.13 23.66
CA ASP A 189 11.37 1.40 23.03
C ASP A 189 9.92 1.45 22.54
N ALA A 190 9.21 0.32 22.58
CA ALA A 190 7.80 0.26 22.21
C ALA A 190 6.96 1.06 23.22
N ARG A 191 5.99 1.81 22.70
CA ARG A 191 5.10 2.69 23.48
C ARG A 191 3.62 2.46 23.17
N LEU A 192 3.31 2.02 21.96
CA LEU A 192 1.95 1.74 21.51
C LEU A 192 1.94 0.49 20.65
N PHE A 193 1.08 -0.47 20.99
CA PHE A 193 0.73 -1.60 20.14
C PHE A 193 -0.74 -1.46 19.76
N ALA A 194 -1.02 -1.31 18.47
CA ALA A 194 -2.35 -0.98 17.98
C ALA A 194 -2.70 -1.70 16.69
N TYR A 195 -3.99 -1.78 16.38
CA TYR A 195 -4.48 -2.07 15.04
C TYR A 195 -5.49 -1.04 14.57
N TYR A 196 -5.64 -0.94 13.26
CA TYR A 196 -6.67 -0.15 12.62
C TYR A 196 -7.07 -0.79 11.30
N ASP A 197 -8.32 -0.54 10.89
CA ASP A 197 -8.79 -0.93 9.57
C ASP A 197 -8.50 0.17 8.57
N THR A 198 -7.88 -0.19 7.45
CA THR A 198 -7.68 0.71 6.31
C THR A 198 -8.28 0.12 5.04
N TYR A 199 -8.48 0.98 4.05
CA TYR A 199 -8.98 0.60 2.73
C TYR A 199 -7.79 0.44 1.78
N THR A 200 -7.82 -0.60 0.93
CA THR A 200 -6.83 -0.76 -0.16
C THR A 200 -7.02 0.31 -1.22
N ASN A 201 -8.28 0.65 -1.48
CA ASN A 201 -8.69 1.68 -2.40
C ASN A 201 -9.92 2.37 -1.79
N PRO A 202 -10.03 3.70 -1.82
CA PRO A 202 -11.23 4.41 -1.34
C PRO A 202 -12.53 3.94 -2.00
N LEU A 203 -12.45 3.32 -3.19
CA LEU A 203 -13.60 2.71 -3.88
C LEU A 203 -13.84 1.24 -3.48
N ALA A 204 -12.85 0.56 -2.91
CA ALA A 204 -13.01 -0.83 -2.50
C ALA A 204 -13.72 -0.92 -1.15
N LYS A 205 -14.77 -1.75 -1.08
CA LYS A 205 -15.46 -2.07 0.18
C LYS A 205 -14.63 -2.96 1.12
N GLN A 206 -13.52 -3.52 0.62
CA GLN A 206 -12.70 -4.43 1.39
C GLN A 206 -11.80 -3.65 2.35
N ARG A 207 -12.08 -3.80 3.64
CA ARG A 207 -11.20 -3.35 4.71
C ARG A 207 -10.16 -4.42 4.97
N PHE A 208 -8.95 -3.98 5.32
CA PHE A 208 -7.95 -4.87 5.89
C PHE A 208 -7.38 -4.25 7.15
N ARG A 209 -7.11 -5.12 8.11
CA ARG A 209 -6.52 -4.75 9.38
C ARG A 209 -5.01 -4.55 9.20
N VAL A 210 -4.50 -3.50 9.81
CA VAL A 210 -3.08 -3.19 9.91
C VAL A 210 -2.75 -3.15 11.39
N TYR A 211 -1.75 -3.93 11.78
CA TYR A 211 -1.12 -3.83 13.08
C TYR A 211 0.05 -2.88 13.02
N GLU A 212 0.29 -2.21 14.12
CA GLU A 212 1.34 -1.24 14.28
C GLU A 212 1.95 -1.35 15.66
N LEU A 213 3.27 -1.44 15.70
CA LEU A 213 4.07 -1.28 16.91
C LEU A 213 4.86 0.02 16.77
N SER A 214 4.55 0.99 17.62
CA SER A 214 5.15 2.32 17.61
C SER A 214 6.01 2.56 18.84
N GLY A 215 7.20 3.09 18.61
CA GLY A 215 8.08 3.65 19.62
C GLY A 215 8.45 5.10 19.33
N GLU A 216 9.43 5.60 20.07
CA GLU A 216 9.88 6.99 19.94
C GLU A 216 10.67 7.24 18.64
N HIS A 217 11.59 6.33 18.29
CA HIS A 217 12.51 6.50 17.16
C HIS A 217 12.13 5.68 15.92
N ALA A 218 11.21 4.75 16.07
CA ALA A 218 10.80 3.83 15.02
C ALA A 218 9.34 3.41 15.24
N PHE A 219 8.67 3.07 14.15
CA PHE A 219 7.42 2.34 14.19
C PHE A 219 7.48 1.29 13.08
N ILE A 220 6.78 0.19 13.31
CA ILE A 220 6.72 -0.95 12.43
C ILE A 220 5.25 -1.28 12.24
N HIS A 221 4.81 -1.36 10.99
CA HIS A 221 3.46 -1.78 10.67
C HIS A 221 3.46 -3.03 9.80
N TRP A 222 2.46 -3.88 9.98
CA TRP A 222 2.21 -5.02 9.12
C TRP A 222 0.72 -5.20 8.90
N SER A 223 0.35 -5.57 7.69
CA SER A 223 -1.03 -5.79 7.29
C SER A 223 -1.31 -7.28 7.12
N TRP A 224 -2.52 -7.68 7.46
CA TRP A 224 -3.02 -9.03 7.21
C TRP A 224 -3.11 -9.34 5.71
N ARG A 225 -3.29 -8.32 4.88
CA ARG A 225 -3.26 -8.45 3.42
C ARG A 225 -1.95 -9.09 2.95
N MET A 226 -0.82 -8.82 3.61
CA MET A 226 0.45 -9.47 3.28
C MET A 226 0.40 -10.98 3.49
N PHE A 227 -0.30 -11.47 4.53
CA PHE A 227 -0.46 -12.89 4.82
C PHE A 227 -1.47 -13.57 3.88
N PHE A 228 -2.54 -12.88 3.48
CA PHE A 228 -3.62 -13.48 2.69
C PHE A 228 -3.59 -13.14 1.19
N SER A 229 -2.60 -12.39 0.73
CA SER A 229 -2.49 -12.02 -0.69
C SER A 229 -2.26 -13.26 -1.56
N TYR A 230 -3.00 -13.35 -2.66
CA TYR A 230 -2.77 -14.34 -3.72
C TYR A 230 -1.49 -14.10 -4.52
N TRP A 231 -0.93 -12.88 -4.40
CA TRP A 231 0.25 -12.45 -5.15
C TRP A 231 1.56 -12.70 -4.38
N TRP A 232 1.49 -12.92 -3.07
CA TRP A 232 2.64 -13.05 -2.19
C TRP A 232 2.70 -14.45 -1.58
N GLU A 233 3.90 -15.05 -1.60
CA GLU A 233 4.23 -16.24 -0.83
C GLU A 233 4.87 -15.80 0.49
N VAL A 234 4.19 -16.10 1.61
CA VAL A 234 4.72 -15.84 2.95
C VAL A 234 5.55 -17.03 3.41
N ARG A 235 6.80 -16.77 3.79
CA ARG A 235 7.69 -17.77 4.35
C ARG A 235 8.14 -17.40 5.75
N VAL A 236 8.03 -18.34 6.68
CA VAL A 236 8.53 -18.25 8.05
C VAL A 236 9.75 -19.13 8.17
N ASN A 237 10.88 -18.55 8.56
CA ASN A 237 12.17 -19.24 8.67
C ASN A 237 12.53 -20.00 7.37
N GLY A 238 12.14 -19.44 6.21
CA GLY A 238 12.39 -20.01 4.89
C GLY A 238 11.34 -21.01 4.40
N GLN A 239 10.41 -21.45 5.26
CA GLN A 239 9.35 -22.41 4.93
C GLN A 239 8.03 -21.68 4.63
N GLY A 240 7.30 -22.11 3.60
CA GLY A 240 5.99 -21.56 3.27
C GLY A 240 4.94 -21.89 4.34
N ILE A 241 4.08 -20.93 4.69
CA ILE A 241 2.94 -21.18 5.59
C ILE A 241 1.73 -21.66 4.78
N ALA A 242 1.19 -22.82 5.15
CA ALA A 242 -0.07 -23.33 4.61
C ALA A 242 -1.23 -22.34 4.87
N SER A 243 -2.18 -22.23 3.94
CA SER A 243 -3.19 -21.15 3.98
C SER A 243 -4.11 -21.21 5.20
N ASP A 244 -4.42 -22.41 5.66
CA ASP A 244 -5.22 -22.71 6.86
C ASP A 244 -4.53 -22.27 8.15
N LYS A 245 -3.19 -22.35 8.23
CA LYS A 245 -2.40 -21.97 9.41
C LYS A 245 -2.09 -20.48 9.53
N ARG A 246 -2.49 -19.65 8.55
CA ARG A 246 -2.12 -18.22 8.51
C ARG A 246 -2.81 -17.39 9.59
N ALA A 247 -4.07 -17.70 9.91
CA ALA A 247 -4.81 -16.98 10.94
C ALA A 247 -4.18 -17.22 12.32
N GLU A 248 -3.99 -18.50 12.66
CA GLU A 248 -3.32 -18.95 13.88
C GLU A 248 -1.91 -18.33 14.02
N PHE A 249 -1.13 -18.34 12.94
CA PHE A 249 0.22 -17.76 12.95
C PHE A 249 0.23 -16.30 13.41
N VAL A 250 -0.70 -15.50 12.90
CA VAL A 250 -0.71 -14.06 13.23
C VAL A 250 -1.30 -13.81 14.62
N GLU A 251 -2.21 -14.66 15.08
CA GLU A 251 -2.64 -14.63 16.47
C GLU A 251 -1.45 -14.87 17.40
N HIS A 252 -0.71 -15.98 17.21
CA HIS A 252 0.52 -16.27 17.96
C HIS A 252 1.56 -15.16 17.82
N PHE A 253 1.69 -14.55 16.64
CA PHE A 253 2.58 -13.41 16.44
C PHE A 253 2.20 -12.21 17.31
N SER A 254 0.89 -11.92 17.41
CA SER A 254 0.38 -10.83 18.25
C SER A 254 0.59 -11.13 19.74
N GLN A 255 0.41 -12.40 20.16
CA GLN A 255 0.68 -12.85 21.52
C GLN A 255 2.17 -12.68 21.90
N VAL A 256 3.10 -12.97 20.99
CA VAL A 256 4.54 -12.76 21.19
C VAL A 256 4.87 -11.28 21.33
N VAL A 257 4.32 -10.43 20.44
CA VAL A 257 4.53 -8.97 20.53
C VAL A 257 4.03 -8.43 21.87
N MET A 258 2.85 -8.85 22.33
CA MET A 258 2.34 -8.46 23.65
C MET A 258 3.20 -9.02 24.79
N GLY A 259 3.64 -10.28 24.68
CA GLY A 259 4.49 -10.93 25.67
C GLY A 259 5.81 -10.19 25.92
N TYR A 260 6.47 -9.71 24.86
CA TYR A 260 7.73 -8.98 24.96
C TYR A 260 7.57 -7.50 25.32
N THR A 261 6.48 -6.85 24.89
CA THR A 261 6.31 -5.40 25.09
C THR A 261 5.49 -5.06 26.33
N HIS A 262 4.71 -6.01 26.86
CA HIS A 262 3.71 -5.80 27.91
C HIS A 262 2.68 -4.71 27.57
N LEU A 263 2.49 -4.43 26.27
CA LEU A 263 1.52 -3.45 25.80
C LEU A 263 0.20 -4.15 25.45
N SER A 264 -0.91 -3.62 25.96
CA SER A 264 -2.25 -4.02 25.52
C SER A 264 -2.49 -3.59 24.07
N LEU A 265 -3.25 -4.40 23.34
CA LEU A 265 -3.62 -4.10 21.97
C LEU A 265 -4.66 -2.98 21.93
N CYS A 266 -4.37 -1.90 21.22
CA CYS A 266 -5.29 -0.79 21.04
C CYS A 266 -6.02 -0.87 19.69
N GLU A 267 -7.29 -0.51 19.63
CA GLU A 267 -8.06 -0.34 18.39
C GLU A 267 -8.17 1.15 18.04
N LEU A 268 -7.58 1.55 16.92
CA LEU A 268 -7.66 2.92 16.42
C LEU A 268 -8.75 2.99 15.34
N VAL A 269 -9.95 3.38 15.74
CA VAL A 269 -11.07 3.60 14.81
C VAL A 269 -10.93 4.99 14.20
N VAL A 270 -10.42 5.07 12.96
CA VAL A 270 -10.42 6.34 12.24
C VAL A 270 -11.87 6.66 11.86
N PRO A 271 -12.44 7.80 12.31
CA PRO A 271 -13.76 8.21 11.88
C PRO A 271 -13.69 8.49 10.37
N THR A 272 -14.11 7.49 9.60
CA THR A 272 -14.55 7.72 8.22
C THR A 272 -15.60 8.81 8.29
N GLN A 273 -15.60 9.76 7.36
CA GLN A 273 -16.67 10.74 7.27
C GLN A 273 -17.98 9.96 7.13
N LYS A 274 -18.65 9.68 8.26
CA LYS A 274 -20.01 9.14 8.26
C LYS A 274 -20.83 10.11 7.42
N LYS A 275 -21.74 9.56 6.63
CA LYS A 275 -22.74 10.23 5.79
C LYS A 275 -23.70 11.13 6.61
N HIS A 276 -23.20 11.98 7.50
CA HIS A 276 -24.00 12.97 8.22
C HIS A 276 -24.57 14.04 7.28
N ALA A 277 -24.20 14.05 6.00
CA ALA A 277 -24.74 14.97 5.01
C ALA A 277 -26.15 14.61 4.48
N TRP A 278 -26.70 13.42 4.78
CA TRP A 278 -28.02 13.03 4.23
C TRP A 278 -29.13 12.87 5.27
N SER A 279 -28.84 13.00 6.57
CA SER A 279 -29.86 12.95 7.62
C SER A 279 -30.36 14.33 8.07
N MET A 280 -30.00 15.41 7.34
CA MET A 280 -30.49 16.78 7.58
C MET A 280 -31.33 17.34 6.41
N ILE A 281 -31.79 16.48 5.49
CA ILE A 281 -32.67 16.87 4.36
C ILE A 281 -34.03 16.15 4.42
N CYS A 282 -34.37 15.51 5.54
CA CYS A 282 -35.73 15.01 5.79
C CYS A 282 -36.36 15.77 6.94
#